data_AF-A0A2C0Z6Q0-F1
#
_entry.id   AF-A0A2C0Z6Q0-F1
#
_cell.length_a   1.000
_cell.length_b   1.000
_cell.length_c   1.000
_cell.angle_alpha   90.00
_cell.angle_beta   90.00
_cell.angle_gamma   90.00
#
_symmetry.space_group_name_H-M   'P 1'
#
loop_
_entity.id
_entity.type
_entity.pdbx_description
1 polymer ?
#
loop_
_entity_poly.entity_id
_entity_poly.type
_entity_poly.pdbx_seq_one_letter_code
_entity_poly.pdbx_strand_id
1 'polypeptide(L)'
;MSEGDIQPKKVTKETVSSIDVKKETVSEKTNEVKSKKVTKDATTKDTATKETKNTDEKKQSTEYVLPDSNSRKLTNADLSKLSSNNLRIARNEIYARHGLVFKSSDLTIYFTSKSWYSPNPAYNGALNEVETYNLNLIKSME
;
A
#
# COMPACT_ATOMS: atom_id res chain seq x y z
N MET A 1 -63.85 33.19 -9.34
CA MET A 1 -64.42 33.33 -10.70
C MET A 1 -63.42 34.16 -11.49
N SER A 2 -62.66 33.62 -12.44
CA SER A 2 -62.81 32.32 -13.10
C SER A 2 -61.46 31.65 -13.34
N GLU A 3 -61.44 30.32 -13.29
CA GLU A 3 -60.29 29.51 -13.71
C GLU A 3 -60.20 29.51 -15.25
N GLY A 4 -58.98 29.46 -15.77
CA GLY A 4 -58.69 29.41 -17.20
C GLY A 4 -57.50 28.48 -17.43
N ASP A 5 -57.81 27.27 -17.91
CA ASP A 5 -56.88 26.18 -18.19
C ASP A 5 -56.04 26.44 -19.47
N ILE A 6 -55.25 25.43 -19.91
CA ILE A 6 -54.48 25.32 -21.18
C ILE A 6 -53.01 25.78 -21.09
N GLN A 7 -51.98 25.02 -21.49
CA GLN A 7 -51.72 23.58 -21.73
C GLN A 7 -50.17 23.38 -21.77
N PRO A 8 -49.62 22.18 -21.51
CA PRO A 8 -48.17 21.97 -21.51
C PRO A 8 -47.57 21.92 -22.93
N LYS A 9 -46.42 22.59 -23.15
CA LYS A 9 -45.70 22.52 -24.44
C LYS A 9 -44.98 21.18 -24.62
N LYS A 10 -45.31 20.54 -25.73
CA LYS A 10 -44.94 19.19 -26.16
C LYS A 10 -43.48 19.08 -26.61
N VAL A 11 -42.83 17.98 -26.22
CA VAL A 11 -41.53 17.54 -26.72
C VAL A 11 -41.54 17.35 -28.25
N THR A 12 -40.50 17.83 -28.92
CA THR A 12 -40.10 17.39 -30.27
C THR A 12 -38.73 16.72 -30.19
N LYS A 13 -38.69 15.43 -30.56
CA LYS A 13 -37.45 14.70 -30.82
C LYS A 13 -36.87 15.22 -32.13
N GLU A 14 -35.58 15.57 -32.15
CA GLU A 14 -34.78 15.45 -33.37
C GLU A 14 -34.05 14.10 -33.38
N THR A 15 -33.78 13.62 -34.59
CA THR A 15 -33.59 12.20 -34.89
C THR A 15 -32.31 12.01 -35.69
N VAL A 16 -31.45 11.11 -35.20
CA VAL A 16 -30.29 10.45 -35.82
C VAL A 16 -29.19 11.29 -36.51
N SER A 17 -27.96 11.01 -36.10
CA SER A 17 -26.88 10.72 -37.05
C SER A 17 -25.98 9.65 -36.44
N SER A 18 -26.21 8.39 -36.84
CA SER A 18 -25.30 7.29 -36.53
C SER A 18 -24.09 7.36 -37.46
N ILE A 19 -22.89 7.26 -36.91
CA ILE A 19 -21.65 7.06 -37.69
C ILE A 19 -20.90 5.84 -37.18
N ASP A 20 -21.22 4.70 -37.79
CA ASP A 20 -20.46 3.45 -37.68
C ASP A 20 -19.10 3.57 -38.37
N VAL A 21 -18.01 3.34 -37.63
CA VAL A 21 -16.70 3.00 -38.23
C VAL A 21 -16.10 1.77 -37.57
N LYS A 22 -16.39 0.63 -38.20
CA LYS A 22 -15.51 -0.54 -38.42
C LYS A 22 -14.43 -0.85 -37.37
N LYS A 23 -14.76 -1.85 -36.54
CA LYS A 23 -14.01 -3.11 -36.39
C LYS A 23 -12.78 -3.27 -37.29
N GLU A 24 -11.61 -3.48 -36.68
CA GLU A 24 -10.62 -4.44 -37.18
C GLU A 24 -10.00 -5.21 -36.01
N THR A 25 -9.50 -6.43 -36.27
CA THR A 25 -9.19 -7.45 -35.25
C THR A 25 -8.01 -8.30 -35.71
N VAL A 26 -6.88 -8.27 -34.98
CA VAL A 26 -5.78 -9.25 -35.05
C VAL A 26 -5.20 -9.37 -33.63
N SER A 27 -5.63 -10.35 -32.84
CA SER A 27 -5.08 -11.71 -32.72
C SER A 27 -3.71 -11.79 -32.01
N GLU A 28 -3.78 -12.14 -30.73
CA GLU A 28 -3.00 -13.20 -30.09
C GLU A 28 -1.58 -13.51 -30.61
N LYS A 29 -0.61 -13.41 -29.69
CA LYS A 29 0.41 -14.44 -29.58
C LYS A 29 0.68 -14.79 -28.11
N THR A 30 -0.12 -15.72 -27.59
CA THR A 30 0.25 -16.53 -26.43
C THR A 30 1.57 -17.24 -26.70
N ASN A 31 2.42 -17.35 -25.67
CA ASN A 31 3.40 -18.43 -25.62
C ASN A 31 3.54 -18.90 -24.17
N GLU A 32 2.87 -20.01 -23.89
CA GLU A 32 2.99 -20.77 -22.66
C GLU A 32 4.34 -21.51 -22.63
N VAL A 33 5.11 -21.38 -21.56
CA VAL A 33 6.13 -22.37 -21.20
C VAL A 33 5.88 -22.84 -19.78
N LYS A 34 5.12 -23.93 -19.68
CA LYS A 34 4.80 -24.64 -18.44
C LYS A 34 5.58 -25.95 -18.38
N SER A 35 6.51 -26.05 -17.42
CA SER A 35 7.12 -27.30 -16.87
C SER A 35 8.39 -26.93 -16.08
N LYS A 36 8.78 -27.55 -14.95
CA LYS A 36 8.20 -28.71 -14.26
C LYS A 36 8.51 -28.70 -12.75
N LYS A 37 7.45 -28.83 -11.96
CA LYS A 37 7.36 -29.39 -10.59
C LYS A 37 8.57 -30.20 -10.07
N VAL A 38 9.06 -29.83 -8.87
CA VAL A 38 9.41 -30.78 -7.79
C VAL A 38 8.74 -30.29 -6.50
N THR A 39 8.37 -31.21 -5.62
CA THR A 39 7.47 -30.99 -4.47
C THR A 39 7.90 -31.87 -3.28
N LYS A 40 7.68 -31.38 -2.04
CA LYS A 40 7.65 -32.15 -0.76
C LYS A 40 9.01 -32.67 -0.28
N ASP A 41 9.26 -32.89 1.02
CA ASP A 41 8.59 -32.54 2.30
C ASP A 41 9.72 -32.22 3.33
N ALA A 42 9.58 -31.90 4.63
CA ALA A 42 8.51 -32.08 5.62
C ALA A 42 8.60 -30.94 6.70
N THR A 43 7.53 -30.50 7.38
CA THR A 43 6.95 -31.04 8.63
C THR A 43 7.82 -30.90 9.91
N THR A 44 7.54 -29.85 10.70
CA THR A 44 7.62 -29.71 12.20
C THR A 44 8.93 -30.10 12.92
N LYS A 45 9.30 -29.59 14.10
CA LYS A 45 8.51 -29.31 15.31
C LYS A 45 9.34 -28.53 16.34
N ASP A 46 8.66 -27.83 17.26
CA ASP A 46 9.09 -27.28 18.55
C ASP A 46 10.58 -27.38 18.96
N THR A 47 11.17 -26.23 19.34
CA THR A 47 11.65 -26.07 20.73
C THR A 47 11.40 -24.65 21.22
N ALA A 48 10.66 -24.51 22.32
CA ALA A 48 10.61 -23.27 23.08
C ALA A 48 11.81 -23.23 24.04
N THR A 49 12.60 -22.17 24.01
CA THR A 49 13.54 -21.85 25.10
C THR A 49 13.47 -20.36 25.43
N LYS A 50 13.19 -20.09 26.71
CA LYS A 50 13.18 -18.77 27.35
C LYS A 50 14.55 -18.08 27.28
N GLU A 51 14.51 -16.74 27.30
CA GLU A 51 15.45 -15.81 27.98
C GLU A 51 16.96 -15.95 27.60
N THR A 52 17.71 -14.89 27.29
CA THR A 52 17.75 -13.60 27.98
C THR A 52 18.52 -12.57 27.14
N LYS A 53 18.10 -11.30 27.20
CA LYS A 53 18.93 -10.08 27.08
C LYS A 53 20.40 -10.26 26.62
N ASN A 54 20.68 -9.94 25.36
CA ASN A 54 22.04 -9.59 24.92
C ASN A 54 22.03 -8.27 24.14
N THR A 55 22.91 -7.36 24.57
CA THR A 55 22.95 -5.96 24.15
C THR A 55 23.84 -5.79 22.93
N ASP A 56 23.29 -5.88 21.71
CA ASP A 56 24.04 -5.55 20.48
C ASP A 56 23.20 -4.82 19.39
N GLU A 57 22.04 -4.25 19.77
CA GLU A 57 21.13 -3.59 18.82
C GLU A 57 21.29 -2.06 18.70
N LYS A 58 22.30 -1.47 19.36
CA LYS A 58 22.47 0.00 19.39
C LYS A 58 23.02 0.62 18.09
N LYS A 59 23.18 -0.17 17.02
CA LYS A 59 23.68 0.30 15.71
C LYS A 59 22.66 0.21 14.57
N GLN A 60 21.50 -0.42 14.80
CA GLN A 60 20.40 -0.50 13.82
C GLN A 60 19.26 0.47 14.12
N SER A 61 19.10 0.89 15.39
CA SER A 61 18.05 1.80 15.86
C SER A 61 18.13 3.24 15.35
N THR A 62 19.13 3.58 14.52
CA THR A 62 19.22 4.89 13.84
C THR A 62 18.63 4.87 12.44
N GLU A 63 18.63 3.72 11.76
CA GLU A 63 18.20 3.64 10.35
C GLU A 63 16.71 3.35 10.21
N TYR A 64 16.16 2.43 11.01
CA TYR A 64 14.75 2.01 10.95
C TYR A 64 14.07 2.11 12.32
N VAL A 65 12.78 2.41 12.32
CA VAL A 65 11.91 2.34 13.50
C VAL A 65 11.30 0.95 13.63
N LEU A 66 10.89 0.31 12.52
CA LEU A 66 10.33 -1.05 12.49
C LEU A 66 10.89 -1.82 11.28
N PRO A 67 12.09 -2.42 11.36
CA PRO A 67 12.77 -3.03 10.21
C PRO A 67 11.98 -4.15 9.53
N ASP A 68 11.14 -4.89 10.26
CA ASP A 68 10.34 -6.01 9.75
C ASP A 68 8.98 -5.58 9.15
N SER A 69 8.64 -4.28 9.21
CA SER A 69 7.28 -3.77 8.89
C SER A 69 6.83 -4.00 7.43
N ASN A 70 7.75 -4.39 6.54
CA ASN A 70 7.46 -4.74 5.15
C ASN A 70 7.07 -6.22 4.94
N SER A 71 7.35 -7.10 5.91
CA SER A 71 7.39 -8.56 5.70
C SER A 71 6.76 -9.39 6.83
N ARG A 72 6.75 -8.89 8.07
CA ARG A 72 6.09 -9.53 9.22
C ARG A 72 4.85 -8.74 9.64
N LYS A 73 3.74 -9.41 9.95
CA LYS A 73 2.58 -8.78 10.61
C LYS A 73 2.96 -8.37 12.04
N LEU A 74 2.78 -7.09 12.34
CA LEU A 74 3.03 -6.49 13.65
C LEU A 74 1.89 -6.81 14.63
N THR A 75 2.19 -6.65 15.91
CA THR A 75 1.25 -6.81 17.02
C THR A 75 1.20 -5.53 17.86
N ASN A 76 0.17 -5.38 18.68
CA ASN A 76 0.07 -4.26 19.63
C ASN A 76 1.29 -4.20 20.58
N ALA A 77 1.95 -5.34 20.84
CA ALA A 77 3.14 -5.43 21.69
C ALA A 77 4.42 -4.94 20.98
N ASP A 78 4.51 -5.03 19.65
CA ASP A 78 5.58 -4.41 18.86
C ASP A 78 5.49 -2.86 18.93
N LEU A 79 4.26 -2.34 19.04
CA LEU A 79 3.96 -0.90 18.94
C LEU A 79 3.82 -0.17 20.28
N SER A 80 3.48 -0.87 21.37
CA SER A 80 3.15 -0.27 22.68
C SER A 80 4.27 0.52 23.35
N LYS A 81 5.51 0.38 22.86
CA LYS A 81 6.70 1.11 23.36
C LYS A 81 7.04 2.36 22.54
N LEU A 82 6.31 2.61 21.44
CA LEU A 82 6.52 3.76 20.57
C LEU A 82 5.61 4.92 21.02
N SER A 83 6.13 6.14 20.97
CA SER A 83 5.33 7.36 21.09
C SER A 83 4.53 7.62 19.82
N SER A 84 3.46 8.41 19.88
CA SER A 84 2.68 8.84 18.69
C SER A 84 3.56 9.41 17.56
N ASN A 85 4.64 10.13 17.90
CA ASN A 85 5.59 10.61 16.89
C ASN A 85 6.36 9.45 16.23
N ASN A 86 6.83 8.47 17.00
CA ASN A 86 7.51 7.30 16.46
C ASN A 86 6.55 6.39 15.67
N LEU A 87 5.28 6.30 16.07
CA LEU A 87 4.23 5.63 15.29
C LEU A 87 4.00 6.34 13.95
N ARG A 88 3.94 7.69 13.95
CA ARG A 88 3.87 8.49 12.71
C ARG A 88 5.08 8.25 11.81
N ILE A 89 6.30 8.19 12.36
CA ILE A 89 7.49 7.87 11.57
C ILE A 89 7.41 6.43 11.03
N ALA A 90 7.10 5.43 11.87
CA ALA A 90 6.97 4.03 11.46
C ALA A 90 5.91 3.80 10.37
N ARG A 91 4.77 4.52 10.45
CA ARG A 91 3.73 4.48 9.40
C ARG A 91 4.26 5.01 8.07
N ASN A 92 5.03 6.09 8.11
CA ASN A 92 5.64 6.69 6.92
C ASN A 92 6.86 5.90 6.43
N GLU A 93 7.56 5.16 7.29
CA GLU A 93 8.68 4.29 6.94
C GLU A 93 8.26 3.22 5.93
N ILE A 94 7.08 2.61 6.13
CA ILE A 94 6.50 1.66 5.17
C ILE A 94 6.42 2.27 3.76
N TYR A 95 5.93 3.51 3.63
CA TYR A 95 5.90 4.23 2.35
C TYR A 95 7.27 4.69 1.84
N ALA A 96 8.16 5.10 2.76
CA ALA A 96 9.51 5.54 2.43
C ALA A 96 10.33 4.41 1.77
N ARG A 97 10.12 3.16 2.20
CA ARG A 97 10.78 1.97 1.61
C ARG A 97 10.41 1.71 0.16
N HIS A 98 9.28 2.24 -0.31
CA HIS A 98 8.86 2.24 -1.72
C HIS A 98 9.20 3.55 -2.46
N GLY A 99 9.83 4.50 -1.77
CA GLY A 99 10.26 5.78 -2.33
C GLY A 99 9.19 6.87 -2.36
N LEU A 100 8.19 6.85 -1.46
CA LEU A 100 7.21 7.94 -1.39
C LEU A 100 7.89 9.30 -1.17
N VAL A 101 7.65 10.24 -2.08
CA VAL A 101 8.13 11.62 -1.97
C VAL A 101 7.26 12.40 -0.98
N PHE A 102 7.82 12.68 0.20
CA PHE A 102 7.12 13.42 1.24
C PHE A 102 6.97 14.92 0.94
N LYS A 103 5.81 15.48 1.27
CA LYS A 103 5.52 16.93 1.21
C LYS A 103 5.79 17.65 2.53
N SER A 104 5.79 16.91 3.65
CA SER A 104 6.04 17.47 4.98
C SER A 104 7.53 17.59 5.21
N SER A 105 8.01 18.78 5.59
CA SER A 105 9.43 19.08 5.71
C SER A 105 10.15 18.21 6.75
N ASP A 106 9.49 17.90 7.87
CA ASP A 106 10.00 17.02 8.92
C ASP A 106 10.24 15.59 8.41
N LEU A 107 9.28 15.02 7.67
CA LEU A 107 9.39 13.68 7.09
C LEU A 107 10.46 13.66 5.98
N THR A 108 10.50 14.70 5.14
CA THR A 108 11.54 14.82 4.11
C THR A 108 12.93 14.89 4.73
N ILE A 109 13.16 15.74 5.74
CA ILE A 109 14.44 15.82 6.46
C ILE A 109 14.78 14.49 7.15
N TYR A 110 13.80 13.85 7.79
CA TYR A 110 14.02 12.58 8.48
C TYR A 110 14.42 11.46 7.52
N PHE A 111 13.67 11.25 6.43
CA PHE A 111 13.94 10.14 5.50
C PHE A 111 15.11 10.42 4.57
N THR A 112 15.37 11.66 4.15
CA THR A 112 16.59 12.00 3.39
C THR A 112 17.88 11.81 4.18
N SER A 113 17.81 11.73 5.52
CA SER A 113 18.96 11.35 6.36
C SER A 113 19.26 9.84 6.39
N LYS A 114 18.38 8.99 5.84
CA LYS A 114 18.53 7.52 5.89
C LYS A 114 19.27 7.01 4.67
N SER A 115 20.23 6.11 4.89
CA SER A 115 21.06 5.54 3.82
C SER A 115 20.28 4.69 2.81
N TRP A 116 19.12 4.17 3.23
CA TRP A 116 18.26 3.28 2.46
C TRP A 116 17.12 3.98 1.71
N TYR A 117 16.81 5.24 2.02
CA TYR A 117 15.69 5.95 1.41
C TYR A 117 16.06 6.47 0.02
N SER A 118 15.31 6.04 -1.00
CA SER A 118 15.47 6.48 -2.38
C SER A 118 14.14 7.03 -2.90
N PRO A 119 13.98 8.35 -3.09
CA PRO A 119 12.72 8.94 -3.54
C PRO A 119 12.40 8.53 -4.98
N ASN A 120 11.19 8.02 -5.20
CA ASN A 120 10.66 7.59 -6.48
C ASN A 120 9.40 8.40 -6.84
N PRO A 121 9.51 9.46 -7.67
CA PRO A 121 8.36 10.28 -8.09
C PRO A 121 7.27 9.52 -8.84
N ALA A 122 7.54 8.31 -9.35
CA ALA A 122 6.56 7.46 -10.01
C ALA A 122 5.82 6.50 -9.05
N TYR A 123 6.20 6.45 -7.77
CA TYR A 123 5.50 5.62 -6.78
C TYR A 123 4.11 6.18 -6.46
N ASN A 124 3.10 5.31 -6.52
CA ASN A 124 1.68 5.66 -6.42
C ASN A 124 1.05 5.37 -5.05
N GLY A 125 1.82 4.93 -4.05
CA GLY A 125 1.29 4.54 -2.74
C GLY A 125 0.80 3.10 -2.63
N ALA A 126 1.03 2.24 -3.63
CA ALA A 126 0.68 0.82 -3.55
C ALA A 126 1.51 0.09 -2.48
N LEU A 127 0.84 -0.76 -1.69
CA LEU A 127 1.43 -1.55 -0.61
C LEU A 127 1.02 -3.01 -0.73
N ASN A 128 1.82 -3.92 -0.17
CA ASN A 128 1.44 -5.32 -0.05
C ASN A 128 0.43 -5.56 1.11
N GLU A 129 -0.10 -6.78 1.23
CA GLU A 129 -1.10 -7.11 2.26
C GLU A 129 -0.58 -6.96 3.71
N VAL A 130 0.69 -7.32 3.95
CA VAL A 130 1.34 -7.21 5.27
C VAL A 130 1.58 -5.76 5.62
N GLU A 131 2.09 -4.97 4.68
CA GLU A 131 2.30 -3.53 4.81
C GLU A 131 0.98 -2.78 5.05
N THR A 132 -0.08 -3.12 4.32
CA THR A 132 -1.42 -2.54 4.48
C THR A 132 -1.99 -2.86 5.86
N TYR A 133 -1.85 -4.11 6.32
CA TYR A 133 -2.25 -4.52 7.67
C TYR A 133 -1.46 -3.76 8.75
N ASN A 134 -0.14 -3.69 8.60
CA ASN A 134 0.77 -3.02 9.53
C ASN A 134 0.50 -1.51 9.61
N LEU A 135 0.31 -0.85 8.48
CA LEU A 135 -0.03 0.56 8.40
C LEU A 135 -1.33 0.87 9.13
N ASN A 136 -2.36 0.05 8.94
CA ASN A 136 -3.64 0.22 9.61
C ASN A 136 -3.52 0.02 11.12
N LEU A 137 -2.74 -0.99 11.56
CA LEU A 137 -2.48 -1.22 12.98
C LEU A 137 -1.73 -0.04 13.62
N ILE A 138 -0.64 0.43 13.00
CA ILE A 138 0.13 1.60 13.47
C ILE A 138 -0.79 2.83 13.56
N LYS A 139 -1.59 3.09 12.52
CA LYS A 139 -2.54 4.21 12.48
C LYS A 139 -3.62 4.13 13.56
N SER A 140 -3.97 2.94 14.05
CA SER A 140 -4.94 2.76 15.14
C SER A 140 -4.39 3.09 16.53
N MET A 141 -3.07 3.27 16.66
CA MET A 141 -2.37 3.53 17.92
C MET A 141 -1.67 4.91 17.96
N GLU A 142 -1.66 5.65 16.83
CA GLU A 142 -1.00 6.96 16.66
C GLU A 142 -1.72 8.12 17.37
#